data_AF-A0A1I7ZXM6-F1
#
_entry.id   AF-A0A1I7ZXM6-F1
#
_cell.length_a   1.000
_cell.length_b   1.000
_cell.length_c   1.000
_cell.angle_alpha   90.00
_cell.angle_beta   90.00
_cell.angle_gamma   90.00
#
_symmetry.space_group_name_H-M   'P 1'
#
loop_
_entity.id
_entity.type
_entity.pdbx_description
1 polymer ?
#
loop_
_entity_poly.entity_id
_entity_poly.type
_entity_poly.pdbx_seq_one_letter_code
_entity_poly.pdbx_strand_id
1 'polypeptide(L)'
;MGSMRRDGQLEFAVVHMSSLPPSLLQEACNVASASMRRSEDEVEVARNLKNHFDERYGGNWHCIVGRNFGSFVTYDDDNLCYFKVGKTSVLLFRTYTQLSQFIRRSP
;
A
#
# COMPACT_ATOMS: atom_id res chain seq x y z
N MET A 1 5.52 -19.29 -33.98
CA MET A 1 4.26 -19.69 -33.32
C MET A 1 4.30 -19.19 -31.89
N GLY A 2 3.64 -18.06 -31.62
CA GLY A 2 3.64 -17.44 -30.30
C GLY A 2 2.84 -18.26 -29.30
N SER A 3 3.45 -18.60 -28.18
CA SER A 3 2.72 -19.15 -27.04
C SER A 3 1.95 -18.01 -26.38
N MET A 4 0.69 -17.93 -26.76
CA MET A 4 -0.38 -17.19 -26.14
C MET A 4 -0.36 -17.40 -24.62
N ARG A 5 0.11 -16.38 -23.87
CA ARG A 5 -0.07 -16.31 -22.42
C ARG A 5 -1.53 -15.96 -22.14
N ARG A 6 -2.34 -16.97 -21.86
CA ARG A 6 -3.69 -16.81 -21.31
C ARG A 6 -3.77 -17.56 -20.00
N ASP A 7 -3.41 -16.88 -18.93
CA ASP A 7 -3.99 -17.11 -17.62
C ASP A 7 -4.22 -15.73 -16.99
N GLY A 8 -5.42 -15.21 -17.23
CA GLY A 8 -5.93 -13.99 -16.59
C GLY A 8 -6.31 -14.25 -15.13
N GLN A 9 -5.40 -14.85 -14.36
CA GLN A 9 -5.53 -14.88 -12.91
C GLN A 9 -5.25 -13.46 -12.44
N LEU A 10 -6.31 -12.75 -12.05
CA LEU A 10 -6.17 -11.60 -11.16
C LEU A 10 -5.26 -12.07 -10.02
N GLU A 11 -4.04 -11.54 -9.92
CA GLU A 11 -3.22 -11.86 -8.77
C GLU A 11 -3.92 -11.31 -7.54
N PHE A 12 -4.57 -12.20 -6.80
CA PHE A 12 -5.25 -11.87 -5.57
C PHE A 12 -4.21 -11.35 -4.59
N ALA A 13 -4.48 -10.17 -4.03
CA ALA A 13 -3.61 -9.62 -3.02
C ALA A 13 -3.60 -10.57 -1.81
N VAL A 14 -2.42 -11.01 -1.39
CA VAL A 14 -2.23 -11.79 -0.17
C VAL A 14 -1.91 -10.82 0.95
N VAL A 15 -2.87 -10.62 1.85
CA VAL A 15 -2.72 -9.71 2.99
C VAL A 15 -1.94 -10.41 4.10
N HIS A 16 -0.82 -9.81 4.50
CA HIS A 16 0.02 -10.30 5.58
C HIS A 16 -0.28 -9.59 6.90
N MET A 17 -0.58 -8.29 6.86
CA MET A 17 -0.96 -7.49 8.02
C MET A 17 -1.81 -6.32 7.57
N SER A 18 -2.84 -5.96 8.33
CA SER A 18 -3.51 -4.68 8.15
C SER A 18 -4.22 -4.23 9.42
N SER A 19 -4.16 -2.93 9.68
CA SER A 19 -5.03 -2.23 10.63
C SER A 19 -6.08 -1.35 9.92
N LEU A 20 -6.09 -1.32 8.57
CA LEU A 20 -7.08 -0.57 7.81
C LEU A 20 -8.47 -1.19 7.93
N PRO A 21 -9.54 -0.38 7.89
CA PRO A 21 -10.89 -0.88 7.65
C PRO A 21 -10.96 -1.73 6.36
N PRO A 22 -11.82 -2.75 6.29
CA PRO A 22 -11.88 -3.66 5.14
C PRO A 22 -12.09 -2.97 3.78
N SER A 23 -12.88 -1.89 3.74
CA SER A 23 -13.11 -1.10 2.53
C SER A 23 -11.84 -0.41 2.04
N LEU A 24 -11.06 0.19 2.94
CA LEU A 24 -9.80 0.87 2.62
C LEU A 24 -8.72 -0.12 2.22
N LEU A 25 -8.64 -1.27 2.90
CA LEU A 25 -7.74 -2.36 2.51
C LEU A 25 -8.04 -2.84 1.09
N GLN A 26 -9.33 -3.06 0.76
CA GLN A 26 -9.73 -3.47 -0.58
C GLN A 26 -9.37 -2.41 -1.63
N GLU A 27 -9.53 -1.12 -1.32
CA GLU A 27 -9.11 -0.03 -2.20
C GLU A 27 -7.59 -0.02 -2.39
N ALA A 28 -6.79 -0.18 -1.33
CA ALA A 28 -5.33 -0.26 -1.41
C ALA A 28 -4.87 -1.38 -2.34
N CYS A 29 -5.46 -2.58 -2.19
CA CYS A 29 -5.17 -3.71 -3.07
C CYS A 29 -5.58 -3.41 -4.52
N ASN A 30 -6.75 -2.83 -4.75
CA ASN A 30 -7.23 -2.51 -6.10
C ASN A 30 -6.34 -1.48 -6.81
N VAL A 31 -5.93 -0.42 -6.11
CA VAL A 31 -5.04 0.62 -6.64
C VAL A 31 -3.66 0.02 -6.96
N ALA A 32 -3.10 -0.80 -6.07
CA ALA A 32 -1.83 -1.50 -6.33
C ALA A 32 -1.91 -2.42 -7.54
N SER A 33 -2.90 -3.30 -7.60
CA SER A 33 -3.07 -4.20 -8.75
C SER A 33 -3.29 -3.43 -10.05
N ALA A 34 -4.03 -2.31 -10.02
CA ALA A 34 -4.23 -1.48 -11.20
C ALA A 34 -2.94 -0.77 -11.65
N SER A 35 -2.16 -0.22 -10.71
CA SER A 35 -0.90 0.44 -11.01
C SER A 35 0.15 -0.55 -11.53
N MET A 36 0.25 -1.74 -10.93
CA MET A 36 1.18 -2.80 -11.37
C MET A 36 0.82 -3.39 -12.74
N ARG A 37 -0.45 -3.31 -13.16
CA ARG A 37 -0.83 -3.65 -14.54
C ARG A 37 -0.36 -2.63 -15.58
N ARG A 38 -0.03 -1.41 -15.15
CA ARG A 38 0.35 -0.30 -16.03
C ARG A 38 1.85 -0.04 -16.05
N SER A 39 2.55 -0.37 -14.96
CA SER A 39 3.98 -0.12 -14.81
C SER A 39 4.65 -1.23 -14.00
N GLU A 40 5.82 -1.65 -14.46
CA GLU A 40 6.72 -2.54 -13.72
C GLU A 40 7.68 -1.75 -12.80
N ASP A 41 7.69 -0.40 -12.89
CA ASP A 41 8.50 0.45 -12.02
C ASP A 41 7.87 0.54 -10.62
N GLU A 42 8.53 -0.10 -9.65
CA GLU A 42 8.11 -0.14 -8.25
C GLU A 42 7.97 1.28 -7.66
N VAL A 43 8.80 2.24 -8.07
CA VAL A 43 8.73 3.64 -7.60
C VAL A 43 7.47 4.32 -8.14
N GLU A 44 7.09 4.05 -9.39
CA GLU A 44 5.85 4.57 -9.97
C GLU A 44 4.62 4.01 -9.26
N VAL A 45 4.61 2.71 -8.99
CA VAL A 45 3.53 2.05 -8.23
C VAL A 45 3.43 2.63 -6.82
N ALA A 46 4.55 2.79 -6.11
CA ALA A 46 4.58 3.38 -4.78
C ALA A 46 4.04 4.81 -4.78
N ARG A 47 4.47 5.63 -5.74
CA ARG A 47 4.01 7.01 -5.93
C ARG A 47 2.51 7.07 -6.20
N ASN A 48 1.99 6.19 -7.05
CA ASN A 48 0.56 6.15 -7.37
C ASN A 48 -0.30 5.88 -6.13
N LEU A 49 0.07 4.87 -5.33
CA LEU A 49 -0.63 4.57 -4.07
C LEU A 49 -0.56 5.73 -3.09
N LYS A 50 0.65 6.26 -2.87
CA LYS A 50 0.84 7.39 -1.94
C LYS A 50 -0.04 8.57 -2.33
N ASN A 51 0.02 9.01 -3.59
CA ASN A 51 -0.75 10.16 -4.05
C ASN A 51 -2.26 9.92 -3.93
N HIS A 52 -2.73 8.73 -4.34
CA HIS A 52 -4.15 8.38 -4.22
C HIS A 52 -4.65 8.48 -2.78
N PHE A 53 -3.88 7.94 -1.82
CA PHE A 53 -4.27 7.95 -0.41
C PHE A 53 -4.09 9.32 0.26
N ASP A 54 -3.04 10.07 -0.08
CA ASP A 54 -2.88 11.46 0.36
C ASP A 54 -4.06 12.33 -0.09
N GLU A 55 -4.45 12.23 -1.37
CA GLU A 55 -5.54 13.02 -1.94
C GLU A 55 -6.91 12.65 -1.37
N ARG A 56 -7.16 11.36 -1.12
CA ARG A 56 -8.47 10.85 -0.68
C ARG A 56 -8.69 10.94 0.82
N TYR A 57 -7.64 10.72 1.60
CA TYR A 57 -7.73 10.52 3.05
C TYR A 57 -6.95 11.56 3.86
N GLY A 58 -6.18 12.43 3.18
CA GLY A 58 -5.33 13.43 3.81
C GLY A 58 -4.20 12.82 4.65
N GLY A 59 -3.39 13.72 5.21
CA GLY A 59 -2.20 13.36 5.98
C GLY A 59 -0.98 13.06 5.11
N ASN A 60 0.00 12.37 5.69
CA ASN A 60 1.22 11.97 5.01
C ASN A 60 1.30 10.44 4.95
N TRP A 61 0.83 9.87 3.84
CA TRP A 61 0.98 8.46 3.54
C TRP A 61 2.38 8.17 2.99
N HIS A 62 2.84 6.97 3.22
CA HIS A 62 4.11 6.44 2.77
C HIS A 62 3.85 5.08 2.16
N CYS A 63 4.49 4.81 1.03
CA CYS A 63 4.34 3.54 0.33
C CYS A 63 5.72 3.00 -0.04
N ILE A 64 5.95 1.74 0.28
CA ILE A 64 7.14 0.98 -0.11
C ILE A 64 6.66 -0.19 -0.97
N VAL A 65 7.23 -0.31 -2.17
CA VAL A 65 6.96 -1.40 -3.09
C VAL A 65 8.28 -2.07 -3.42
N GLY A 66 8.30 -3.40 -3.35
CA GLY A 66 9.52 -4.16 -3.62
C GLY A 66 9.35 -5.66 -3.46
N ARG A 67 10.17 -6.43 -4.17
CA ARG A 67 10.20 -7.90 -3.99
C ARG A 67 10.77 -8.31 -2.63
N ASN A 68 11.80 -7.61 -2.16
CA ASN A 68 12.50 -7.91 -0.91
C ASN A 68 12.81 -6.62 -0.14
N PHE A 69 12.20 -6.45 1.03
CA PHE A 69 12.55 -5.39 1.98
C PHE A 69 12.25 -5.84 3.40
N GLY A 70 12.98 -5.26 4.34
CA GLY A 70 12.62 -5.24 5.75
C GLY A 70 12.21 -3.82 6.14
N SER A 71 11.25 -3.69 7.06
CA SER A 71 10.78 -2.39 7.53
C SER A 71 10.56 -2.40 9.04
N PHE A 72 10.97 -1.34 9.71
CA PHE A 72 10.62 -1.06 11.10
C PHE A 72 10.14 0.39 11.15
N VAL A 73 8.82 0.58 11.13
CA VAL A 73 8.20 1.90 10.98
C VAL A 73 7.25 2.19 12.13
N THR A 74 7.16 3.48 12.48
CA THR A 74 6.12 4.00 13.36
C THR A 74 5.03 4.63 12.51
N TYR A 75 3.78 4.24 12.74
CA TYR A 75 2.62 4.65 11.95
C TYR A 75 1.47 5.03 12.88
N ASP A 76 0.49 5.77 12.37
CA ASP A 76 -0.72 6.06 13.14
C ASP A 76 -1.69 4.89 13.17
N ASP A 77 -2.38 4.75 14.31
CA ASP A 77 -3.31 3.63 14.51
C ASP A 77 -4.32 3.56 13.37
N ASP A 78 -4.69 2.34 12.99
CA ASP A 78 -5.66 2.03 11.93
C ASP A 78 -5.28 2.45 10.50
N ASN A 79 -4.02 2.83 10.24
CA ASN A 79 -3.57 3.28 8.92
C ASN A 79 -2.32 2.54 8.42
N LEU A 80 -2.32 1.20 8.49
CA LEU A 80 -1.27 0.37 7.90
C LEU A 80 -1.83 -0.85 7.18
N CYS A 81 -1.24 -1.19 6.04
CA CYS A 81 -1.36 -2.51 5.44
C CYS A 81 -0.05 -2.98 4.80
N TYR A 82 0.20 -4.28 4.91
CA TYR A 82 1.26 -5.02 4.24
C TYR A 82 0.64 -6.20 3.49
N PHE A 83 0.78 -6.22 2.18
CA PHE A 83 0.24 -7.27 1.32
C PHE A 83 1.14 -7.53 0.11
N LYS A 84 0.90 -8.63 -0.60
CA LYS A 84 1.60 -8.98 -1.85
C LYS A 84 0.64 -9.08 -3.01
N VAL A 85 1.06 -8.59 -4.17
CA VAL A 85 0.45 -8.90 -5.47
C VAL A 85 1.48 -9.72 -6.24
N GLY A 86 1.22 -11.03 -6.34
CA GLY A 86 2.18 -12.01 -6.83
C GLY A 86 3.46 -12.03 -6.02
N LYS A 87 4.56 -11.62 -6.65
CA LYS A 87 5.90 -11.59 -6.03
C LYS A 87 6.29 -10.22 -5.48
N THR A 88 5.47 -9.20 -5.70
CA THR A 88 5.76 -7.83 -5.31
C THR A 88 5.05 -7.51 -4.01
N SER A 89 5.80 -7.06 -3.00
CA SER A 89 5.25 -6.67 -1.72
C SER A 89 4.94 -5.18 -1.70
N VAL A 90 3.87 -4.80 -1.01
CA VAL A 90 3.42 -3.43 -0.79
C VAL A 90 3.27 -3.20 0.70
N LEU A 91 3.92 -2.17 1.23
CA LEU A 91 3.71 -1.64 2.56
C LEU A 91 3.20 -0.20 2.41
N LEU A 92 1.95 0.04 2.77
CA LEU A 92 1.31 1.36 2.76
C LEU A 92 0.96 1.71 4.21
N PHE A 93 1.38 2.89 4.66
CA PHE A 93 1.09 3.36 6.01
C PHE A 93 1.04 4.87 6.09
N ARG A 94 0.36 5.41 7.11
CA ARG A 94 0.36 6.84 7.42
C ARG A 94 1.13 7.11 8.71
N THR A 95 1.76 8.29 8.78
CA THR A 95 2.49 8.74 9.97
C THR A 95 1.73 9.82 10.71
N TYR A 96 1.85 9.84 12.04
CA TYR A 96 1.32 10.91 12.89
C TYR A 96 1.84 12.29 12.47
N THR A 97 0.93 13.25 12.34
CA THR A 97 1.30 14.68 12.27
C THR A 97 1.74 15.18 13.65
N GLN A 98 2.50 16.28 13.69
CA GLN A 98 2.96 16.88 14.95
C GLN A 98 1.82 17.14 15.95
N LEU A 99 0.65 17.58 15.46
CA LEU A 99 -0.53 17.82 16.29
C LEU A 99 -1.08 16.52 16.90
N SER A 100 -1.16 15.45 16.12
CA SER A 100 -1.64 14.16 16.61
C SER A 100 -0.70 13.54 17.66
N GLN A 101 0.61 13.78 17.53
CA GLN A 101 1.58 13.36 18.55
C GLN A 101 1.44 14.16 19.84
N PHE A 102 1.14 15.46 19.74
CA PHE A 102 0.91 16.32 20.91
C PHE A 102 -0.35 15.90 21.69
N ILE A 103 -1.47 15.64 21.01
CA ILE A 103 -2.71 15.19 21.65
C ILE A 103 -2.49 13.86 22.38
N ARG A 104 -1.78 12.90 21.77
CA ARG A 104 -1.50 11.60 22.40
C ARG A 104 -0.52 11.66 23.58
N ARG A 105 0.31 12.69 23.65
CA ARG A 105 1.27 12.92 24.74
C ARG A 105 0.74 13.83 25.84
N SER A 106 -0.46 14.39 25.66
CA SER A 106 -1.12 15.18 26.69
C SER A 106 -1.72 14.21 27.72
N PRO A 107 -1.35 14.32 29.01
CA PRO A 107 -1.81 13.42 30.07
C PRO A 107 -3.32 13.53 30.34
#